data_AF-A0A552JDB8-F1
#
_entry.id   AF-A0A552JDB8-F1
#
_cell.length_a   1.000
_cell.length_b   1.000
_cell.length_c   1.000
_cell.angle_alpha   90.00
_cell.angle_beta   90.00
_cell.angle_gamma   90.00
#
_symmetry.space_group_name_H-M   'P 1'
#
loop_
_entity.id
_entity.type
_entity.pdbx_description
1 polymer ?
#
loop_
_entity_poly.entity_id
_entity_poly.type
_entity_poly.pdbx_seq_one_letter_code
_entity_poly.pdbx_strand_id
1 'polypeptide(L)'
;MSTETNLTTTTGADAIDVAIANGIDFDGSPIPLAKLELYHRVMGLEAGRQRSGVSNTMRSRIVRIGAKHIPQEELNQLLLAADFAPLKEKEIAFYYIN
;
A
#
# COMPACT_ATOMS: atom_id res chain seq x y z
N MET A 1 23.16 15.24 -30.19
CA MET A 1 22.10 15.42 -29.19
C MET A 1 20.80 14.99 -29.83
N SER A 2 20.28 13.85 -29.42
CA SER A 2 19.00 13.33 -29.88
C SER A 2 18.13 13.22 -28.64
N THR A 3 17.08 14.01 -28.59
CA THR A 3 16.11 14.05 -27.50
C THR A 3 15.27 12.77 -27.54
N GLU A 4 15.60 11.81 -26.69
CA GLU A 4 14.73 10.69 -26.37
C GLU A 4 13.51 11.21 -25.63
N THR A 5 12.37 11.27 -26.32
CA THR A 5 11.07 11.40 -25.66
C THR A 5 10.77 10.05 -25.01
N ASN A 6 11.13 9.91 -23.73
CA ASN A 6 10.68 8.82 -22.87
C ASN A 6 9.15 8.92 -22.71
N LEU A 7 8.42 8.26 -23.61
CA LEU A 7 7.01 7.94 -23.41
C LEU A 7 6.95 6.86 -22.32
N THR A 8 7.00 7.30 -21.06
CA THR A 8 6.75 6.43 -19.91
C THR A 8 5.30 5.96 -19.97
N THR A 9 5.09 4.76 -20.50
CA THR A 9 3.83 4.03 -20.35
C THR A 9 3.64 3.71 -18.88
N THR A 10 2.89 4.54 -18.16
CA THR A 10 2.51 4.31 -16.77
C THR A 10 1.45 3.22 -16.75
N THR A 11 1.75 2.06 -16.15
CA THR A 11 0.78 0.97 -15.99
C THR A 11 0.44 0.80 -14.51
N GLY A 12 -0.84 0.62 -14.19
CA GLY A 12 -1.29 0.39 -12.82
C GLY A 12 -1.41 1.67 -11.98
N ALA A 13 -0.84 1.67 -10.78
CA ALA A 13 -0.99 2.76 -9.81
C ALA A 13 -0.51 4.13 -10.34
N ASP A 14 0.60 4.15 -11.09
CA ASP A 14 1.17 5.38 -11.63
C ASP A 14 0.23 6.08 -12.62
N ALA A 15 -0.60 5.33 -13.36
CA ALA A 15 -1.58 5.91 -14.27
C ALA A 15 -2.74 6.60 -13.53
N ILE A 16 -3.14 6.04 -12.38
CA ILE A 16 -4.20 6.58 -11.54
C ILE A 16 -3.74 7.89 -10.90
N ASP A 17 -2.51 7.95 -10.41
CA ASP A 17 -1.95 9.17 -9.81
C ASP A 17 -1.86 10.30 -10.85
N VAL A 18 -1.50 9.99 -12.10
CA VAL A 18 -1.50 10.96 -13.21
C VAL A 18 -2.92 11.44 -13.53
N ALA A 19 -3.91 10.55 -13.59
CA ALA A 19 -5.31 10.90 -13.83
C ALA A 19 -5.86 11.84 -12.74
N ILE A 20 -5.58 11.53 -11.47
CA ILE A 20 -5.96 12.37 -10.33
C ILE A 20 -5.28 13.74 -10.38
N ALA A 21 -3.97 13.77 -10.66
CA ALA A 21 -3.21 15.02 -10.77
C ALA A 21 -3.73 15.93 -11.90
N ASN A 22 -4.17 15.33 -13.01
CA ASN A 22 -4.76 16.06 -14.13
C ASN A 22 -6.25 16.38 -13.94
N GLY A 23 -6.90 15.78 -12.93
CA GLY A 23 -8.34 15.92 -12.68
C GLY A 23 -9.23 15.30 -13.77
N ILE A 24 -8.71 14.33 -14.53
CA ILE A 24 -9.41 13.69 -15.66
C ILE A 24 -9.35 12.18 -15.47
N ASP A 25 -10.49 11.52 -15.49
CA ASP A 25 -10.62 10.06 -15.38
C ASP A 25 -10.20 9.37 -16.69
N PHE A 26 -10.00 8.06 -16.68
CA PHE A 26 -9.55 7.31 -17.86
C PHE A 26 -10.55 7.31 -19.01
N ASP A 27 -11.82 7.58 -18.75
CA ASP A 27 -12.84 7.76 -19.78
C ASP A 27 -12.87 9.19 -20.37
N GLY A 28 -11.97 10.07 -19.92
CA GLY A 28 -11.87 11.47 -20.36
C GLY A 28 -12.83 12.42 -19.64
N SER A 29 -13.64 11.94 -18.71
CA SER A 29 -14.52 12.80 -17.92
C SER A 29 -13.75 13.55 -16.83
N PRO A 30 -14.18 14.77 -16.45
CA PRO A 30 -13.56 15.48 -15.34
C PRO A 30 -13.91 14.80 -14.01
N ILE A 31 -12.91 14.65 -13.14
CA ILE A 31 -13.12 14.16 -11.78
C ILE A 31 -13.85 15.27 -10.99
N PRO A 32 -14.97 14.97 -10.30
CA PRO A 32 -15.68 15.96 -9.50
C PRO A 32 -14.77 16.65 -8.48
N LEU A 33 -14.81 17.98 -8.43
CA LEU A 33 -13.92 18.80 -7.59
C LEU A 33 -13.94 18.37 -6.11
N ALA A 34 -15.11 18.11 -5.55
CA ALA A 34 -15.24 17.66 -4.15
C ALA A 34 -14.49 16.35 -3.86
N LYS A 35 -14.34 15.46 -4.86
CA LYS A 35 -13.56 14.22 -4.71
C LYS A 35 -12.06 14.52 -4.72
N LEU A 36 -11.59 15.41 -5.61
CA LEU A 36 -10.19 15.83 -5.68
C LEU A 36 -9.76 16.55 -4.40
N GLU A 37 -10.58 17.47 -3.92
CA GLU A 37 -10.34 18.20 -2.67
C GLU A 37 -10.22 17.24 -1.47
N LEU A 38 -11.13 16.27 -1.37
CA LEU A 38 -11.06 15.25 -0.32
C LEU A 38 -9.80 14.39 -0.44
N TYR A 39 -9.47 13.92 -1.65
CA TYR A 39 -8.27 13.12 -1.88
C TYR A 39 -7.01 13.88 -1.48
N HIS A 40 -6.82 15.11 -1.96
CA HIS A 40 -5.64 15.91 -1.65
C HIS A 40 -5.53 16.21 -0.15
N ARG A 41 -6.66 16.51 0.50
CA ARG A 41 -6.68 16.72 1.95
C ARG A 41 -6.20 15.49 2.70
N VAL A 42 -6.70 14.29 2.36
CA VAL A 42 -6.32 13.05 3.06
C VAL A 42 -4.88 12.65 2.75
N MET A 43 -4.44 12.73 1.49
CA MET A 43 -3.06 12.42 1.11
C MET A 43 -2.05 13.40 1.71
N GLY A 44 -2.42 14.68 1.85
CA GLY A 44 -1.61 15.67 2.56
C GLY A 44 -1.37 15.32 4.03
N LEU A 45 -2.34 14.68 4.71
CA LEU A 45 -2.14 14.18 6.08
C LEU A 45 -1.12 13.04 6.15
N GLU A 46 -1.09 12.16 5.14
CA GLU A 46 -0.14 11.04 5.08
C GLU A 46 1.26 11.49 4.62
N ALA A 47 1.37 12.56 3.82
CA ALA A 47 2.65 13.08 3.32
C ALA A 47 3.63 13.51 4.44
N GLY A 48 3.12 13.90 5.61
CA GLY A 48 3.93 14.23 6.79
C GLY A 48 4.32 13.03 7.66
N ARG A 49 3.87 11.82 7.31
CA ARG A 49 4.10 10.63 8.15
C ARG A 49 5.49 10.06 7.91
N GLN A 50 6.21 9.77 9.00
CA GLN A 50 7.39 8.92 8.91
C GLN A 50 6.97 7.53 8.46
N ARG A 51 7.42 7.13 7.27
CA ARG A 51 7.15 5.79 6.74
C ARG A 51 7.82 4.74 7.63
N SER A 52 7.11 3.64 7.88
CA SER A 52 7.71 2.46 8.48
C SER A 52 8.87 1.97 7.61
N GLY A 53 10.03 1.71 8.21
CA GLY A 53 11.18 1.14 7.51
C GLY A 53 10.83 -0.16 6.76
N VAL A 54 11.66 -0.54 5.79
CA VAL A 54 11.42 -1.69 4.90
C VAL A 54 11.09 -2.97 5.67
N SER A 55 11.87 -3.29 6.72
CA SER A 55 11.64 -4.47 7.55
C SER A 55 10.24 -4.49 8.21
N ASN A 56 9.79 -3.37 8.78
CA ASN A 56 8.45 -3.27 9.37
C ASN A 56 7.34 -3.43 8.31
N THR A 57 7.58 -2.90 7.11
CA THR A 57 6.65 -3.04 5.98
C THR A 57 6.57 -4.49 5.50
N MET A 58 7.72 -5.16 5.39
CA MET A 58 7.81 -6.58 5.04
C MET A 58 7.05 -7.43 6.07
N ARG A 59 7.35 -7.28 7.36
CA ARG A 59 6.67 -8.01 8.44
C ARG A 59 5.15 -7.81 8.37
N SER A 60 4.69 -6.58 8.23
CA SER A 60 3.25 -6.27 8.18
C SER A 60 2.56 -6.92 6.98
N ARG A 61 3.24 -7.00 5.82
CA ARG A 61 2.73 -7.68 4.63
C ARG A 61 2.70 -9.20 4.83
N ILE A 62 3.76 -9.78 5.39
CA ILE A 62 3.84 -11.21 5.73
C ILE A 62 2.70 -11.58 6.67
N VAL A 63 2.48 -10.85 7.76
CA VAL A 63 1.39 -11.12 8.70
C VAL A 63 0.02 -11.06 8.00
N ARG A 64 -0.26 -9.98 7.27
CA ARG A 64 -1.57 -9.76 6.63
C ARG A 64 -1.91 -10.79 5.55
N ILE A 65 -0.93 -11.23 4.78
CA ILE A 65 -1.14 -12.17 3.66
C ILE A 65 -0.98 -13.61 4.16
N GLY A 66 0.07 -13.89 4.93
CA GLY A 66 0.36 -15.20 5.50
C GLY A 66 -0.80 -15.71 6.35
N ALA A 67 -1.46 -14.86 7.13
CA ALA A 67 -2.58 -15.29 7.98
C ALA A 67 -3.81 -15.81 7.21
N LYS A 68 -3.90 -15.54 5.91
CA LYS A 68 -4.95 -16.09 5.05
C LYS A 68 -4.68 -17.53 4.58
N HIS A 69 -3.44 -18.00 4.74
CA HIS A 69 -2.94 -19.22 4.10
C HIS A 69 -2.21 -20.17 5.06
N ILE A 70 -1.69 -19.65 6.17
CA ILE A 70 -0.81 -20.36 7.10
C ILE A 70 -1.46 -20.37 8.48
N PRO A 71 -1.55 -21.53 9.16
CA PRO A 71 -2.01 -21.61 10.55
C PRO A 71 -1.21 -20.69 11.48
N GLN A 72 -1.87 -20.19 12.54
CA GLN A 72 -1.28 -19.21 13.46
C GLN A 72 0.10 -19.63 14.00
N GLU A 73 0.21 -20.86 14.50
CA GLU A 73 1.45 -21.35 15.10
C GLU A 73 2.57 -21.42 14.07
N GLU A 74 2.28 -21.94 12.87
CA GLU A 74 3.26 -22.04 11.78
C GLU A 74 3.73 -20.66 11.30
N LEU A 75 2.82 -19.70 11.12
CA LEU A 75 3.20 -18.34 10.73
C LEU A 75 4.06 -17.66 11.80
N ASN A 76 3.77 -17.91 13.08
CA ASN A 76 4.56 -17.37 14.18
C ASN A 76 5.99 -17.93 14.20
N GLN A 77 6.17 -19.23 13.99
CA GLN A 77 7.48 -19.85 13.88
C GLN A 77 8.28 -19.32 12.68
N LEU A 78 7.63 -19.15 11.53
CA LEU A 78 8.27 -18.58 10.33
C LEU A 78 8.73 -17.13 10.54
N LEU A 79 7.99 -16.32 11.29
CA LEU A 79 8.40 -14.97 11.65
C LEU A 79 9.66 -14.99 12.53
N LEU A 80 9.67 -15.82 13.58
CA LEU A 80 10.81 -15.95 14.50
C LEU A 80 12.06 -16.48 13.78
N ALA A 81 11.90 -17.47 12.90
CA ALA A 81 13.00 -18.03 12.12
C ALA A 81 13.64 -17.01 11.15
N ALA A 82 12.89 -15.97 10.78
CA ALA A 82 13.35 -14.89 9.89
C ALA A 82 13.73 -13.61 10.66
N ASP A 83 13.98 -13.70 11.97
CA ASP A 83 14.32 -12.57 12.86
C ASP A 83 13.27 -11.43 12.87
N PHE A 84 12.00 -11.75 12.59
CA PHE A 84 10.89 -10.84 12.82
C PHE A 84 10.29 -11.04 14.21
N ALA A 85 9.73 -9.96 14.76
CA ALA A 85 8.92 -10.07 15.98
C ALA A 85 7.74 -11.03 15.75
N PRO A 86 7.39 -11.87 16.75
CA PRO A 86 6.30 -12.84 16.65
C PRO A 86 4.95 -12.14 16.43
N LEU A 87 3.90 -12.91 16.12
CA LEU A 87 2.54 -12.38 16.00
C LEU A 87 2.13 -11.67 17.30
N LYS A 88 1.56 -10.46 17.17
CA LYS A 88 1.03 -9.70 18.29
C LYS A 88 -0.38 -10.18 18.62
N GLU A 89 -0.80 -10.06 19.88
CA GLU A 89 -2.16 -10.43 20.31
C GLU A 89 -3.25 -9.79 19.45
N LYS A 90 -3.13 -8.51 19.12
CA LYS A 90 -4.08 -7.82 18.24
C LYS A 90 -4.09 -8.36 16.80
N GLU A 91 -2.96 -8.87 16.32
CA GLU A 91 -2.85 -9.48 14.98
C GLU A 91 -3.53 -10.85 15.00
N ILE A 92 -3.31 -11.63 16.07
CA ILE A 92 -3.99 -12.92 16.30
C ILE A 92 -5.51 -12.71 16.39
N ALA A 93 -5.94 -11.75 17.22
CA ALA A 93 -7.35 -11.46 17.42
C ALA A 93 -8.06 -11.01 16.13
N PHE A 94 -7.35 -10.32 15.24
CA PHE A 94 -7.93 -9.84 13.99
C PHE A 94 -7.94 -10.90 12.88
N TYR A 95 -6.91 -11.73 12.76
CA TYR A 95 -6.76 -12.65 11.63
C TYR A 95 -7.14 -14.11 11.90
N TYR A 96 -7.13 -14.55 13.17
CA TYR A 96 -7.27 -15.98 13.53
C TYR A 96 -8.44 -16.28 14.47
N ILE A 97 -9.24 -15.28 14.82
CA ILE A 97 -10.51 -15.53 15.50
C ILE A 97 -11.55 -15.92 14.45
N ASN A 98 -11.91 -17.20 14.46
CA ASN A 98 -13.22 -17.71 14.04
C ASN A 98 -14.06 -17.93 15.29
#